data_AF-A0AAV1ZAF2-F1
#
_entry.id   AF-A0AAV1ZAF2-F1
#
_cell.length_a   1.000
_cell.length_b   1.000
_cell.length_c   1.000
_cell.angle_alpha   90.00
_cell.angle_beta   90.00
_cell.angle_gamma   90.00
#
_symmetry.space_group_name_H-M   'P 1'
#
loop_
_entity.id
_entity.type
_entity.pdbx_description
1 polymer ?
#
loop_
_entity_poly.entity_id
_entity_poly.type
_entity_poly.pdbx_seq_one_letter_code
_entity_poly.pdbx_strand_id
1 'polypeptide(L)'
;MDSSDNHLIGPDGYCSQEVVNLMLTGRAVPNLFDGIVELNSGGPEITILHGIRGQSKIGLLSLYEYQGICTVGNYYKNPVFPIWIMLADSHFTVLFALSKSILGKRKSKDPFILYHYNGLARRYAETSYLINPAFHSSPPPNDRTLPSVECCIYTRWPLASVDPNILLDEISSETNEEDTNE
;
A
#
# COMPACT_ATOMS: atom_id res chain seq x y z
N MET A 1 7.96 6.62 17.20
CA MET A 1 7.76 6.19 18.59
C MET A 1 6.81 7.18 19.26
N ASP A 2 5.83 6.74 20.03
CA ASP A 2 4.90 7.61 20.76
C ASP A 2 5.67 8.39 21.85
N SER A 3 6.10 9.61 21.54
CA SER A 3 6.79 10.51 22.47
C SER A 3 6.15 11.90 22.43
N SER A 4 6.01 12.53 23.59
CA SER A 4 5.53 13.92 23.71
C SER A 4 6.45 14.94 23.06
N ASP A 5 7.69 14.56 22.77
CA ASP A 5 8.71 15.46 22.20
C ASP A 5 8.69 15.47 20.66
N ASN A 6 7.86 14.63 20.03
CA ASN A 6 7.73 14.61 18.57
C ASN A 6 6.90 15.80 18.09
N HIS A 7 7.41 16.46 17.05
CA HIS A 7 6.71 17.55 16.38
C HIS A 7 5.95 17.01 15.17
N LEU A 8 4.75 17.55 14.91
CA LEU A 8 3.92 17.17 13.76
C LEU A 8 4.58 17.54 12.41
N ILE A 9 5.30 18.66 12.39
CA ILE A 9 6.12 19.07 11.26
C ILE A 9 7.57 18.99 11.72
N GLY A 10 8.35 18.15 11.05
CA GLY A 10 9.76 17.98 11.33
C GLY A 10 10.61 19.15 10.80
N PRO A 11 11.92 19.11 11.06
CA PRO A 11 12.87 20.02 10.44
C PRO A 11 12.72 20.03 8.92
N ASP A 12 12.99 21.16 8.27
CA ASP A 12 12.87 21.36 6.81
C ASP A 12 11.46 21.18 6.22
N GLY A 13 10.43 21.12 7.07
CA GLY A 13 9.03 21.09 6.63
C GLY A 13 8.49 19.71 6.26
N TYR A 14 9.23 18.63 6.54
CA TYR A 14 8.74 17.26 6.34
C TYR A 14 7.58 16.96 7.30
N CYS A 15 6.51 16.34 6.78
CA CYS A 15 5.42 15.90 7.62
C CYS A 15 5.80 14.63 8.40
N SER A 16 5.46 14.59 9.68
CA SER A 16 5.60 13.38 10.48
C SER A 16 4.55 12.32 10.10
N GLN A 17 4.77 11.07 10.50
CA GLN A 17 3.79 10.00 10.27
C GLN A 17 2.46 10.27 10.99
N GLU A 18 2.51 10.94 12.14
CA GLU A 18 1.35 11.38 12.90
C GLU A 18 0.47 12.34 12.07
N VAL A 19 1.07 13.26 11.32
CA VAL A 19 0.32 14.15 10.40
C VAL A 19 -0.32 13.38 9.27
N VAL A 20 0.40 12.44 8.65
CA VAL A 20 -0.15 11.60 7.58
C VAL A 20 -1.35 10.80 8.10
N ASN A 21 -1.20 10.17 9.27
CA ASN A 21 -2.27 9.40 9.91
C ASN A 21 -3.44 10.30 10.34
N LEU A 22 -3.17 11.53 10.77
CA LEU A 22 -4.20 12.52 11.09
C LEU A 22 -5.04 12.84 9.85
N MET A 23 -4.41 13.06 8.69
CA MET A 23 -5.12 13.33 7.44
C MET A 23 -5.93 12.12 6.95
N LEU A 24 -5.38 10.91 7.04
CA LEU A 24 -6.02 9.71 6.51
C LEU A 24 -7.13 9.16 7.43
N THR A 25 -6.97 9.29 8.74
CA THR A 25 -7.81 8.60 9.74
C THR A 25 -8.47 9.53 10.75
N GLY A 26 -8.13 10.82 10.74
CA GLY A 26 -8.58 11.78 11.74
C GLY A 26 -7.89 11.63 13.11
N ARG A 27 -6.79 10.88 13.20
CA ARG A 27 -6.04 10.64 14.44
C ARG A 27 -4.53 10.74 14.23
N ALA A 28 -3.89 11.56 15.04
CA ALA A 28 -2.43 11.71 15.07
C ALA A 28 -1.81 10.58 15.91
N VAL A 29 -1.52 9.45 15.28
CA VAL A 29 -0.79 8.32 15.88
C VAL A 29 0.46 8.03 15.03
N PRO A 30 1.58 7.58 15.61
CA PRO A 30 2.83 7.41 14.86
C PRO A 30 2.93 6.07 14.15
N ASN A 31 2.15 5.08 14.56
CA ASN A 31 2.32 3.71 14.09
C ASN A 31 1.32 3.34 12.98
N LEU A 32 1.74 2.41 12.12
CA LEU A 32 0.96 1.93 10.96
C LEU A 32 0.26 0.59 11.21
N PHE A 33 0.54 -0.09 12.33
CA PHE A 33 -0.11 -1.35 12.71
C PHE A 33 -1.55 -1.13 13.19
N ASP A 34 -2.32 -2.20 13.32
CA ASP A 34 -3.71 -2.15 13.77
C ASP A 34 -3.82 -2.09 15.30
N GLY A 35 -4.73 -1.27 15.80
CA GLY A 35 -5.14 -1.26 17.20
C GLY A 35 -4.08 -0.68 18.14
N ILE A 36 -3.90 -1.35 19.28
CA ILE A 36 -2.96 -0.96 20.33
C ILE A 36 -2.04 -2.16 20.55
N VAL A 37 -0.74 -1.90 20.65
CA VAL A 37 0.26 -2.91 20.98
C VAL A 37 0.85 -2.59 22.34
N GLU A 38 0.75 -3.53 23.27
CA GLU A 38 1.40 -3.44 24.57
C GLU A 38 2.78 -4.12 24.49
N LEU A 39 3.83 -3.34 24.69
CA LEU A 39 5.19 -3.85 24.81
C LEU A 39 5.53 -4.04 26.28
N ASN A 40 5.73 -5.29 26.66
CA ASN A 40 6.27 -5.65 27.96
C ASN A 40 7.77 -5.90 27.82
N SER A 41 8.58 -4.97 28.32
CA SER A 41 10.04 -5.05 28.28
C SER A 41 10.63 -5.92 29.42
N GLY A 42 9.82 -6.73 30.10
CA GLY A 42 10.23 -7.56 31.24
C GLY A 42 10.37 -6.79 32.55
N GLY A 43 10.03 -5.50 32.58
CA GLY A 43 9.98 -4.65 33.76
C GLY A 43 8.55 -4.43 34.28
N PRO A 44 8.38 -3.62 35.34
CA PRO A 44 7.06 -3.30 35.89
C PRO A 44 6.23 -2.35 34.99
N GLU A 45 6.88 -1.65 34.07
CA GLU A 45 6.22 -0.70 33.16
C GLU A 45 5.84 -1.36 31.83
N ILE A 46 4.61 -1.11 31.40
CA ILE A 46 4.08 -1.53 30.10
C ILE A 46 4.10 -0.30 29.19
N THR A 47 4.77 -0.40 28.05
CA THR A 47 4.75 0.65 27.02
C THR A 47 3.57 0.39 26.08
N ILE A 48 2.65 1.34 25.99
CA ILE A 48 1.46 1.24 25.13
C ILE A 48 1.73 2.02 23.83
N LEU A 49 1.72 1.31 22.71
CA LEU A 49 1.88 1.91 21.38
C LEU A 49 0.54 1.99 20.66
N HIS A 50 0.22 3.18 20.15
CA HIS A 50 -1.04 3.43 19.47
C HIS A 50 -0.89 3.30 17.96
N GLY A 51 -1.68 2.43 17.36
CA GLY A 51 -1.80 2.26 15.92
C GLY A 51 -3.14 2.74 15.38
N ILE A 52 -3.48 2.26 14.20
CA ILE A 52 -4.68 2.64 13.47
C ILE A 52 -5.90 1.98 14.11
N ARG A 53 -6.94 2.75 14.43
CA ARG A 53 -8.08 2.25 15.23
C ARG A 53 -9.16 1.53 14.45
N GLY A 54 -9.15 1.59 13.13
CA GLY A 54 -10.17 0.97 12.29
C GLY A 54 -9.87 1.15 10.81
N GLN A 55 -10.62 0.42 9.98
CA GLN A 55 -10.43 0.41 8.53
C GLN A 55 -10.48 1.83 7.95
N SER A 56 -9.39 2.23 7.29
CA SER A 56 -9.29 3.56 6.68
C SER A 56 -10.06 3.63 5.36
N LYS A 57 -10.50 4.84 4.98
CA LYS A 57 -11.10 5.07 3.65
C LYS A 57 -10.07 4.94 2.53
N ILE A 58 -8.87 5.48 2.76
CA ILE A 58 -7.72 5.45 1.86
C ILE A 58 -6.62 4.64 2.57
N GLY A 59 -6.03 3.70 1.83
CA GLY A 59 -5.00 2.82 2.37
C GLY A 59 -3.64 3.48 2.41
N LEU A 60 -2.70 2.80 3.05
CA LEU A 60 -1.29 3.16 2.99
C LEU A 60 -0.48 1.89 2.76
N LEU A 61 0.49 1.94 1.84
CA LEU A 61 1.52 0.93 1.64
C LEU A 61 2.88 1.60 1.83
N SER A 62 3.86 0.86 2.35
CA SER A 62 5.15 1.43 2.71
C SER A 62 6.29 0.54 2.27
N LEU A 63 7.29 1.13 1.60
CA LEU A 63 8.54 0.45 1.28
C LEU A 63 9.25 0.01 2.57
N TYR A 64 9.12 0.78 3.65
CA TYR A 64 9.70 0.45 4.94
C TYR A 64 9.11 -0.84 5.54
N GLU A 65 7.90 -1.23 5.16
CA GLU A 65 7.36 -2.53 5.54
C GLU A 65 8.03 -3.68 4.77
N TYR A 66 8.20 -3.52 3.46
CA TYR A 66 8.93 -4.51 2.65
C TYR A 66 10.38 -4.71 3.16
N GLN A 67 11.00 -3.63 3.63
CA GLN A 67 12.33 -3.64 4.24
C GLN A 67 12.38 -4.17 5.68
N GLY A 68 11.22 -4.47 6.29
CA GLY A 68 11.12 -4.98 7.67
C GLY A 68 11.34 -3.92 8.76
N ILE A 69 11.29 -2.63 8.42
CA ILE A 69 11.49 -1.50 9.35
C ILE A 69 10.20 -1.20 10.12
N CYS A 70 9.04 -1.39 9.51
CA CYS A 70 7.75 -1.23 10.18
C CYS A 70 6.74 -2.30 9.74
N THR A 71 5.58 -2.33 10.39
CA THR A 71 4.46 -3.20 10.02
C THR A 71 3.26 -2.32 9.67
N VAL A 72 2.68 -2.52 8.49
CA VAL A 72 1.43 -1.86 8.10
C VAL A 72 0.28 -2.82 8.35
N GLY A 73 -0.68 -2.37 9.14
CA GLY A 73 -1.84 -3.15 9.55
C GLY A 73 -2.86 -3.34 8.44
N ASN A 74 -3.80 -4.26 8.67
CA ASN A 74 -4.89 -4.56 7.75
C ASN A 74 -5.84 -3.39 7.56
N TYR A 75 -5.96 -2.48 8.53
CA TYR A 75 -6.80 -1.29 8.42
C TYR A 75 -6.31 -0.31 7.35
N TYR A 76 -5.00 -0.30 7.06
CA TYR A 76 -4.44 0.44 5.93
C TYR A 76 -4.30 -0.41 4.68
N LYS A 77 -3.93 -1.69 4.81
CA LYS A 77 -3.80 -2.55 3.61
C LYS A 77 -5.13 -2.75 2.93
N ASN A 78 -6.24 -2.88 3.66
CA ASN A 78 -7.57 -3.14 3.12
C ASN A 78 -8.49 -1.92 3.29
N PRO A 79 -8.31 -0.84 2.54
CA PRO A 79 -9.15 0.36 2.67
C PRO A 79 -10.57 0.17 2.13
N VAL A 80 -11.46 1.15 2.37
CA VAL A 80 -12.84 1.18 1.84
C VAL A 80 -12.89 1.47 0.33
N PHE A 81 -11.94 2.26 -0.17
CA PHE A 81 -11.77 2.55 -1.60
C PHE A 81 -10.43 1.97 -2.07
N PRO A 82 -10.33 1.44 -3.30
CA PRO A 82 -9.12 0.79 -3.82
C PRO A 82 -8.07 1.84 -4.20
N ILE A 83 -7.67 2.64 -3.21
CA ILE A 83 -6.75 3.76 -3.31
C ILE A 83 -5.81 3.63 -2.12
N TRP A 84 -4.51 3.64 -2.40
CA TRP A 84 -3.45 3.58 -1.42
C TRP A 84 -2.50 4.75 -1.64
N ILE A 85 -2.18 5.45 -0.56
CA ILE A 85 -0.97 6.27 -0.53
C ILE A 85 0.21 5.33 -0.40
N MET A 86 1.21 5.49 -1.25
CA MET A 86 2.47 4.77 -1.14
C MET A 86 3.54 5.68 -0.56
N LEU A 87 4.23 5.18 0.45
CA LEU A 87 5.43 5.80 1.01
C LEU A 87 6.66 5.01 0.55
N ALA A 88 7.46 5.62 -0.33
CA ALA A 88 8.71 5.05 -0.82
C ALA A 88 9.76 6.15 -0.94
N ASP A 89 10.98 5.89 -0.47
CA ASP A 89 12.14 6.79 -0.60
C ASP A 89 11.86 8.24 -0.15
N SER A 90 11.10 8.40 0.95
CA SER A 90 10.66 9.71 1.51
C SER A 90 9.67 10.50 0.64
N HIS A 91 9.08 9.89 -0.39
CA HIS A 91 8.05 10.50 -1.24
C HIS A 91 6.72 9.75 -1.12
N PHE A 92 5.64 10.53 -1.16
CA PHE A 92 4.28 10.01 -1.22
C PHE A 92 3.77 10.01 -2.66
N THR A 93 3.28 8.87 -3.10
CA THR A 93 2.62 8.69 -4.41
C THR A 93 1.30 7.96 -4.23
N VAL A 94 0.50 7.80 -5.29
CA VAL A 94 -0.81 7.17 -5.21
C VAL A 94 -0.86 5.93 -6.08
N LEU A 95 -1.34 4.82 -5.53
CA LEU A 95 -1.67 3.60 -6.25
C LEU A 95 -3.18 3.37 -6.15
N PHE A 96 -3.86 3.09 -7.25
CA PHE A 96 -5.30 2.85 -7.22
C PHE A 96 -5.77 1.84 -8.26
N ALA A 97 -6.95 1.26 -8.03
CA ALA A 97 -7.65 0.45 -9.02
C ALA A 97 -9.01 1.07 -9.33
N LEU A 98 -9.55 0.77 -10.51
CA LEU A 98 -10.87 1.25 -10.91
C LEU A 98 -12.02 0.41 -10.32
N SER A 99 -11.76 -0.85 -10.00
CA SER A 99 -12.76 -1.75 -9.43
C SER A 99 -12.57 -1.98 -7.93
N LYS A 100 -13.66 -1.92 -7.17
CA LYS A 100 -13.68 -2.30 -5.74
C LYS A 100 -13.62 -3.82 -5.52
N SER A 101 -13.81 -4.65 -6.55
CA SER A 101 -13.81 -6.11 -6.41
C SER A 101 -12.50 -6.64 -5.81
N ILE A 102 -11.38 -5.94 -6.03
CA ILE A 102 -10.05 -6.29 -5.51
C ILE A 102 -9.94 -6.18 -3.98
N LEU A 103 -10.90 -5.54 -3.32
CA LEU A 103 -10.96 -5.37 -1.85
C LEU A 103 -11.78 -6.47 -1.16
N GLY A 104 -12.34 -7.42 -1.92
CA GLY A 104 -13.20 -8.47 -1.39
C GLY A 104 -12.56 -9.25 -0.23
N LYS A 105 -13.38 -9.64 0.75
CA LYS A 105 -12.93 -10.44 1.91
C LYS A 105 -12.30 -11.77 1.49
N ARG A 106 -12.74 -12.32 0.35
CA ARG A 106 -12.06 -13.42 -0.33
C ARG A 106 -11.03 -12.80 -1.26
N LYS A 107 -9.76 -13.18 -1.12
CA LYS A 107 -8.71 -12.80 -2.08
C LYS A 107 -9.17 -13.25 -3.47
N SER A 108 -9.63 -12.32 -4.30
CA SER A 108 -9.91 -12.60 -5.70
C SER A 108 -8.62 -13.12 -6.32
N LYS A 109 -8.76 -14.13 -7.17
CA LYS A 109 -7.65 -14.68 -7.96
C LYS A 109 -7.60 -14.03 -9.35
N ASP A 110 -8.56 -13.18 -9.65
CA ASP A 110 -8.71 -12.57 -10.96
C ASP A 110 -7.62 -11.51 -11.10
N PRO A 111 -6.89 -11.48 -12.22
CA PRO A 111 -5.95 -10.41 -12.51
C PRO A 111 -6.64 -9.04 -12.53
N PHE A 112 -5.93 -8.00 -12.13
CA PHE A 112 -6.45 -6.62 -12.16
C PHE A 112 -5.33 -5.62 -12.39
N ILE A 113 -5.70 -4.41 -12.81
CA ILE A 113 -4.76 -3.32 -13.07
C ILE A 113 -4.70 -2.39 -11.86
N LEU A 114 -3.48 -2.02 -11.48
CA LEU A 114 -3.19 -0.90 -10.59
C LEU A 114 -2.57 0.24 -11.39
N TYR A 115 -3.03 1.45 -11.11
CA TYR A 115 -2.55 2.70 -11.69
C TYR A 115 -1.70 3.43 -10.67
N HIS A 116 -0.52 3.91 -11.08
CA HIS A 116 0.39 4.67 -10.24
C HIS A 116 0.47 6.12 -10.71
N TYR A 117 0.16 7.03 -9.80
CA TYR A 117 0.27 8.47 -9.99
C TYR A 117 1.36 9.03 -9.08
N ASN A 118 2.42 9.57 -9.70
CA ASN A 118 3.62 10.08 -9.01
C ASN A 118 3.74 11.61 -9.03
N GLY A 119 2.78 12.33 -9.62
CA GLY A 119 2.75 13.80 -9.64
C GLY A 119 3.81 14.48 -10.52
N LEU A 120 4.60 13.74 -11.30
CA LEU A 120 5.57 14.33 -12.22
C LEU A 120 4.87 14.86 -13.47
N ALA A 121 5.21 16.09 -13.88
CA ALA A 121 4.54 16.86 -14.94
C ALA A 121 4.69 16.30 -16.39
N ARG A 122 5.15 15.05 -16.57
CA ARG A 122 5.27 14.44 -17.90
C ARG A 122 3.91 13.89 -18.33
N ARG A 123 3.32 14.56 -19.32
CA ARG A 123 1.93 14.48 -19.77
C ARG A 123 1.36 13.11 -20.22
N TYR A 124 2.06 11.97 -20.20
CA TYR A 124 1.56 10.77 -20.92
C TYR A 124 1.94 9.37 -20.40
N ALA A 125 2.20 9.16 -19.10
CA ALA A 125 2.19 7.78 -18.61
C ALA A 125 1.79 7.72 -17.15
N GLU A 126 0.48 7.60 -16.90
CA GLU A 126 0.05 6.85 -15.73
C GLU A 126 0.67 5.46 -15.87
N THR A 127 1.58 5.09 -14.95
CA THR A 127 2.19 3.77 -15.00
C THR A 127 1.17 2.76 -14.51
N SER A 128 0.80 1.81 -15.35
CA SER A 128 -0.08 0.71 -15.02
C SER A 128 0.72 -0.54 -14.66
N TYR A 129 0.17 -1.36 -13.78
CA TYR A 129 0.70 -2.65 -13.37
C TYR A 129 -0.40 -3.68 -13.45
N LEU A 130 -0.20 -4.75 -14.20
CA LEU A 130 -1.08 -5.91 -14.12
C LEU A 130 -0.64 -6.80 -12.98
N ILE A 131 -1.58 -7.06 -12.08
CA ILE A 131 -1.38 -7.84 -10.89
C ILE A 131 -2.11 -9.15 -11.07
N ASN A 132 -1.38 -10.27 -11.02
CA ASN A 132 -1.99 -11.58 -10.84
C ASN A 132 -1.81 -11.99 -9.37
N PRO A 133 -2.82 -11.79 -8.49
CA PRO A 133 -2.64 -11.80 -7.03
C PRO A 133 -2.32 -13.16 -6.40
N ALA A 134 -2.44 -14.25 -7.15
CA ALA A 134 -2.23 -15.62 -6.68
C ALA A 134 -1.39 -16.44 -7.68
N PHE A 135 -0.35 -15.82 -8.24
CA PHE A 135 0.53 -16.42 -9.23
C PHE A 135 1.55 -17.38 -8.63
N HIS A 136 2.20 -17.00 -7.53
CA HIS A 136 3.23 -17.81 -6.89
C HIS A 136 2.68 -18.70 -5.77
N SER A 137 3.26 -19.90 -5.63
CA SER A 137 2.96 -20.83 -4.52
C SER A 137 3.57 -20.37 -3.18
N SER A 138 4.59 -19.52 -3.22
CA SER A 138 5.28 -18.93 -2.07
C SER A 138 5.74 -17.51 -2.40
N PRO A 139 5.94 -16.62 -1.41
CA PRO A 139 6.44 -15.28 -1.68
C PRO A 139 7.79 -15.34 -2.41
N PRO A 140 8.02 -14.50 -3.44
CA PRO A 140 9.31 -14.44 -4.10
C PRO A 140 10.39 -14.01 -3.10
N PRO A 141 11.66 -14.41 -3.31
CA PRO A 141 12.76 -13.94 -2.49
C PRO A 141 12.80 -12.41 -2.50
N ASN A 142 13.12 -11.80 -1.36
CA ASN A 142 13.31 -10.36 -1.29
C ASN A 142 14.48 -9.95 -2.20
N ASP A 143 14.16 -9.42 -3.36
CA ASP A 143 15.12 -8.81 -4.27
C ASP A 143 15.16 -7.30 -3.99
N ARG A 144 16.35 -6.80 -3.67
CA ARG A 144 16.59 -5.39 -3.35
C ARG A 144 16.74 -4.52 -4.61
N THR A 145 16.79 -5.13 -5.79
CA THR A 145 16.89 -4.43 -7.08
C THR A 145 15.52 -4.09 -7.67
N LEU A 146 14.44 -4.63 -7.10
CA LEU A 146 13.08 -4.35 -7.53
C LEU A 146 12.72 -2.87 -7.35
N PRO A 147 11.94 -2.28 -8.27
CA PRO A 147 11.37 -0.96 -8.10
C PRO A 147 10.57 -0.85 -6.80
N SER A 148 10.61 0.33 -6.16
CA SER A 148 9.94 0.57 -4.89
C SER A 148 8.41 0.40 -4.95
N VAL A 149 7.81 0.62 -6.12
CA VAL A 149 6.37 0.38 -6.37
C VAL A 149 6.03 -1.10 -6.24
N GLU A 150 6.81 -1.96 -6.89
CA GLU A 150 6.61 -3.41 -6.85
C GLU A 150 6.81 -3.95 -5.43
N CYS A 151 7.85 -3.47 -4.75
CA CYS A 151 8.09 -3.79 -3.33
C CYS A 151 6.87 -3.46 -2.46
N CYS A 152 6.26 -2.29 -2.64
CA CYS A 152 5.05 -1.90 -1.92
C CYS A 152 3.85 -2.80 -2.29
N ILE A 153 3.68 -3.16 -3.56
CA ILE A 153 2.61 -4.07 -4.01
C ILE A 153 2.74 -5.43 -3.32
N TYR A 154 3.95 -5.99 -3.21
CA TYR A 154 4.18 -7.27 -2.54
C TYR A 154 3.83 -7.27 -1.05
N THR A 155 3.88 -6.11 -0.36
CA THR A 155 3.44 -6.03 1.04
C THR A 155 1.95 -6.34 1.22
N ARG A 156 1.16 -6.13 0.16
CA ARG A 156 -0.29 -6.39 0.14
C ARG A 156 -0.64 -7.69 -0.57
N TRP A 157 -0.01 -7.95 -1.72
CA TRP A 157 -0.20 -9.17 -2.50
C TRP A 157 1.13 -9.95 -2.59
N PRO A 158 1.52 -10.64 -1.51
CA PRO A 158 2.84 -11.28 -1.40
C PRO A 158 3.06 -12.46 -2.35
N LEU A 159 2.00 -12.96 -2.99
CA LEU A 159 2.05 -14.06 -3.95
C LEU A 159 1.78 -13.60 -5.38
N ALA A 160 1.73 -12.28 -5.62
CA ALA A 160 1.40 -11.76 -6.93
C ALA A 160 2.54 -11.94 -7.93
N SER A 161 2.24 -11.99 -9.22
CA SER A 161 3.15 -11.45 -10.23
C SER A 161 2.77 -9.99 -10.51
N VAL A 162 3.76 -9.19 -10.90
CA VAL A 162 3.59 -7.76 -11.18
C VAL A 162 4.23 -7.45 -12.53
N ASP A 163 3.41 -7.18 -13.55
CA ASP A 163 3.88 -6.84 -14.89
C ASP A 163 3.71 -5.33 -15.14
N PRO A 164 4.79 -4.55 -15.30
CA PRO A 164 4.73 -3.10 -15.43
C PRO A 164 4.47 -2.64 -16.87
N ASN A 165 3.90 -1.42 -17.01
CA ASN A 165 3.73 -0.70 -18.28
C ASN A 165 2.88 -1.40 -19.33
N ILE A 166 1.73 -1.96 -18.93
CA ILE A 166 0.81 -2.50 -19.93
C ILE A 166 0.15 -1.37 -20.71
N LEU A 167 0.28 -1.42 -22.04
CA LEU A 167 -0.48 -0.58 -22.95
C LEU A 167 -1.96 -0.94 -22.81
N LEU A 168 -2.78 0.00 -22.31
CA LEU A 168 -4.20 -0.22 -22.09
C LEU A 168 -4.96 -0.64 -23.36
N ASP A 169 -4.40 -0.35 -24.54
CA ASP A 169 -4.95 -0.74 -25.84
C ASP A 169 -4.93 -2.27 -26.05
N GLU A 170 -3.95 -3.01 -25.50
CA GLU A 170 -3.80 -4.46 -25.71
C GLU A 170 -4.85 -5.29 -24.96
N ILE A 171 -5.36 -4.79 -23.82
CA ILE A 171 -6.38 -5.48 -23.01
C ILE A 171 -7.78 -5.34 -23.64
N SER A 172 -8.01 -4.28 -24.43
CA SER A 172 -9.28 -4.04 -25.12
C SER A 172 -9.47 -4.92 -26.36
N SER A 173 -8.40 -5.47 -26.93
CA SER A 173 -8.47 -6.40 -28.06
C SER A 173 -8.83 -7.83 -27.66
N GLU A 174 -8.38 -8.31 -26.49
CA GLU A 174 -8.64 -9.70 -26.07
C GLU A 174 -10.08 -9.95 -25.61
N THR A 175 -10.78 -8.91 -25.15
CA THR A 175 -12.19 -9.02 -24.73
C THR A 175 -13.19 -9.07 -25.89
N ASN A 176 -12.76 -8.82 -27.13
CA ASN A 176 -13.64 -8.83 -28.30
C ASN A 176 -13.56 -10.12 -29.13
N GLU A 177 -12.64 -11.04 -28.86
CA GLU A 177 -12.53 -12.29 -29.64
C GLU A 177 -13.28 -13.49 -29.02
N GLU A 178 -13.64 -13.45 -27.73
CA GLU A 178 -14.38 -14.55 -27.09
C GLU A 178 -15.90 -14.53 -27.34
N ASP A 179 -16.47 -13.45 -27.88
CA ASP A 179 -17.93 -13.28 -28.11
C ASP A 179 -18.37 -13.56 -29.57
N THR A 180 -17.51 -14.13 -30.43
CA THR A 180 -17.84 -14.34 -31.87
C THR A 180 -17.88 -15.78 -32.38
N ASN A 181 -17.86 -16.80 -31.51
CA ASN A 181 -18.05 -18.19 -31.94
C ASN A 181 -19.37 -18.77 -31.39
N GLU A 182 -20.48 -18.33 -31.98
CA GLU A 182 -21.76 -19.06 -32.01
C GLU A 182 -21.96 -19.73 -33.38
#